data_AF-A0A0A6URL0-F1
#
_entry.id   AF-A0A0A6URL0-F1
#
_cell.length_a   1.000
_cell.length_b   1.000
_cell.length_c   1.000
_cell.angle_alpha   90.00
_cell.angle_beta   90.00
_cell.angle_gamma   90.00
#
_symmetry.space_group_name_H-M   'P 1'
#
loop_
_entity.id
_entity.type
_entity.pdbx_description
1 polymer ?
#
loop_
_entity_poly.entity_id
_entity_poly.type
_entity_poly.pdbx_seq_one_letter_code
_entity_poly.pdbx_strand_id
1 'polypeptide(L)'
;MPSGDSPPNTSGLPDPDRIHTREEFSEALRLLRGTSSYAQLDAAARRTRPGGSEVKLLPAATLSDLLNGKSLPTRETLSLFLEACDLVAGAQQPWLAAWERVSTAHLHKPLHAVRVRDARPRLLGVHASIQMDPGVDTLPTYVPRDLDLLLREAVAAAAGDGGFVLLRGGSSVGKTRTLFEAVRATLPEWWLLHPADMSAVRALAEKPAPRTVLWLDELQRYLDQPGGLPVGTVRSLVGTGMVIVATLWPNEYNARVLPRTPEQDDPYANDREVINLARIFDVGDEFTAAELSRAEDLASDERIRAALTSKDAGLTQVLAAGPELIRWWENADPGDPRQSCGKAI
;
A
#
# COMPACT_ATOMS: atom_id res chain seq x y z
N MET A 1 8.01 -14.49 42.15
CA MET A 1 8.83 -13.36 41.71
C MET A 1 9.84 -13.85 40.67
N PRO A 2 9.51 -13.83 39.37
CA PRO A 2 10.51 -13.69 38.33
C PRO A 2 10.53 -12.24 37.85
N SER A 3 11.73 -11.71 37.81
CA SER A 3 12.11 -10.36 37.42
C SER A 3 11.63 -10.06 36.00
N GLY A 4 10.76 -9.05 35.88
CA GLY A 4 10.43 -8.47 34.58
C GLY A 4 11.63 -7.65 34.11
N ASP A 5 12.26 -8.09 33.02
CA ASP A 5 13.07 -7.22 32.18
C ASP A 5 12.15 -6.18 31.56
N SER A 6 12.10 -5.01 32.18
CA SER A 6 11.56 -3.81 31.54
C SER A 6 12.41 -3.47 30.32
N PRO A 7 11.81 -3.17 29.15
CA PRO A 7 12.57 -2.69 28.00
C PRO A 7 13.30 -1.39 28.37
N PRO A 8 14.49 -1.13 27.79
CA PRO A 8 15.23 0.09 28.06
C PRO A 8 14.38 1.32 27.74
N ASN A 9 14.30 2.24 28.69
CA ASN A 9 13.59 3.53 28.61
C ASN A 9 13.80 4.23 27.26
N THR A 10 12.76 4.29 26.43
CA THR A 10 12.69 5.08 25.18
C THR A 10 12.28 6.54 25.42
N SER A 11 12.12 6.97 26.68
CA SER A 11 11.73 8.33 27.05
C SER A 11 12.89 9.32 26.85
N GLY A 12 13.14 9.72 25.60
CA GLY A 12 14.16 10.72 25.25
C GLY A 12 14.62 10.68 23.79
N LEU A 13 14.29 9.62 23.05
CA LEU A 13 14.58 9.54 21.62
C LEU A 13 13.53 10.34 20.82
N PRO A 14 13.95 11.12 19.81
CA PRO A 14 13.04 11.84 18.93
C PRO A 14 12.15 10.84 18.18
N ASP A 15 10.85 11.15 18.10
CA ASP A 15 9.89 10.37 17.35
C ASP A 15 10.10 10.58 15.83
N PRO A 16 10.58 9.57 15.08
CA PRO A 16 10.86 9.73 13.67
C PRO A 16 9.63 10.13 12.88
N ASP A 17 8.41 9.74 13.29
CA ASP A 17 7.16 10.01 12.57
C ASP A 17 6.84 11.51 12.50
N ARG A 18 7.43 12.32 13.37
CA ARG A 18 7.24 13.78 13.41
C ARG A 18 8.25 14.57 12.59
N ILE A 19 9.23 13.92 11.98
CA ILE A 19 10.29 14.56 11.21
C ILE A 19 9.85 14.82 9.77
N HIS A 20 9.77 16.09 9.37
CA HIS A 20 9.37 16.50 8.03
C HIS A 20 10.40 17.39 7.33
N THR A 21 11.31 18.01 8.09
CA THR A 21 12.36 18.87 7.54
C THR A 21 13.74 18.27 7.69
N ARG A 22 14.67 18.82 6.92
CA ARG A 22 16.07 18.39 6.93
C ARG A 22 16.75 18.75 8.25
N GLU A 23 16.40 19.90 8.79
CA GLU A 23 16.89 20.44 10.04
C GLU A 23 16.48 19.51 11.19
N GLU A 24 15.19 19.20 11.29
CA GLU A 24 14.63 18.23 12.25
C GLU A 24 15.31 16.86 12.14
N PHE A 25 15.54 16.37 10.92
CA PHE A 25 16.20 15.09 10.71
C PHE A 25 17.64 15.09 11.21
N SER A 26 18.41 16.15 10.91
CA SER A 26 19.79 16.27 11.38
C SER A 26 19.87 16.37 12.90
N GLU A 27 18.93 17.08 13.53
CA GLU A 27 18.83 17.19 14.99
C GLU A 27 18.49 15.83 15.61
N ALA A 28 17.53 15.12 15.04
CA ALA A 28 17.15 13.81 15.51
C ALA A 28 18.31 12.80 15.44
N LEU A 29 19.10 12.82 14.35
CA LEU A 29 20.30 11.98 14.22
C LEU A 29 21.39 12.35 15.24
N ARG A 30 21.54 13.63 15.61
CA ARG A 30 22.45 14.03 16.70
C ARG A 30 22.00 13.49 18.05
N LEU A 31 20.70 13.53 18.33
CA LEU A 31 20.13 12.96 19.56
C LEU A 31 20.32 11.44 19.59
N LEU A 32 20.07 10.76 18.47
CA LEU A 32 20.26 9.31 18.33
C LEU A 32 21.72 8.90 18.56
N ARG A 33 22.66 9.66 17.99
CA ARG A 33 24.10 9.45 18.18
C ARG A 33 24.51 9.53 19.66
N GLY A 34 23.83 10.37 20.44
CA GLY A 34 24.22 10.73 21.79
C GLY A 34 25.68 11.22 21.85
N THR A 35 26.46 10.59 22.72
CA THR A 35 27.87 10.94 23.00
C THR A 35 28.88 10.19 22.13
N SER A 36 28.44 9.31 21.23
CA SER A 36 29.35 8.52 20.38
C SER A 36 30.15 9.43 19.44
N SER A 37 31.47 9.29 19.48
CA SER A 37 32.40 9.99 18.60
C SER A 37 32.37 9.41 17.18
N TYR A 38 32.84 10.18 16.19
CA TYR A 38 32.90 9.71 14.79
C TYR A 38 33.77 8.47 14.63
N ALA A 39 34.86 8.37 15.38
CA ALA A 39 35.74 7.20 15.37
C ALA A 39 35.05 5.95 15.94
N GLN A 40 34.21 6.10 16.97
CA GLN A 40 33.44 4.99 17.52
C GLN A 40 32.37 4.50 16.56
N LEU A 41 31.68 5.41 15.87
CA LEU A 41 30.67 5.07 14.86
C LEU A 41 31.30 4.38 13.63
N ASP A 42 32.43 4.87 13.12
CA ASP A 42 33.15 4.21 12.03
C ASP A 42 33.65 2.82 12.46
N ALA A 43 34.17 2.68 13.69
CA ALA A 43 34.58 1.39 14.23
C ALA A 43 33.40 0.42 14.43
N ALA A 44 32.21 0.91 14.79
CA ALA A 44 31.00 0.12 14.86
C ALA A 44 30.56 -0.34 13.46
N ALA A 45 30.50 0.59 12.49
CA ALA A 45 30.17 0.30 11.09
C ALA A 45 31.08 -0.74 10.44
N ARG A 46 32.37 -0.74 10.75
CA ARG A 46 33.34 -1.74 10.26
C ARG A 46 33.12 -3.15 10.82
N ARG A 47 32.54 -3.26 12.02
CA ARG A 47 32.26 -4.54 12.69
C ARG A 47 31.01 -5.21 12.10
N THR A 48 30.09 -4.42 11.58
CA THR A 48 28.90 -4.88 10.87
C THR A 48 29.25 -5.46 9.50
N ARG A 49 29.10 -6.78 9.38
CA ARG A 49 29.29 -7.53 8.12
C ARG A 49 28.01 -8.28 7.77
N PRO A 50 27.14 -7.72 6.92
CA PRO A 50 26.09 -8.51 6.31
C PRO A 50 26.74 -9.41 5.24
N GLY A 51 26.77 -10.73 5.48
CA GLY A 51 26.93 -11.73 4.40
C GLY A 51 28.24 -11.76 3.61
N GLY A 52 29.37 -11.32 4.16
CA GLY A 52 30.69 -11.48 3.51
C GLY A 52 31.06 -10.43 2.45
N SER A 53 30.30 -9.32 2.34
CA SER A 53 30.67 -8.16 1.50
C SER A 53 31.76 -7.27 2.10
N GLU A 54 32.30 -6.36 1.28
CA GLU A 54 33.28 -5.33 1.64
C GLU A 54 32.96 -4.60 2.94
N VAL A 55 34.00 -4.22 3.67
CA VAL A 55 33.91 -3.41 4.89
C VAL A 55 33.28 -2.06 4.53
N LYS A 56 32.06 -1.80 4.99
CA LYS A 56 31.42 -0.49 4.84
C LYS A 56 32.00 0.51 5.85
N LEU A 57 32.20 1.74 5.41
CA LEU A 57 32.84 2.81 6.18
C LEU A 57 31.87 3.97 6.42
N LEU A 58 32.05 4.67 7.53
CA LEU A 58 31.42 5.96 7.83
C LEU A 58 32.52 7.01 8.04
N PRO A 59 33.10 7.56 6.95
CA PRO A 59 34.13 8.58 7.07
C PRO A 59 33.66 9.76 7.91
N ALA A 60 34.58 10.36 8.68
CA ALA A 60 34.28 11.50 9.55
C ALA A 60 33.65 12.68 8.79
N ALA A 61 34.04 12.90 7.53
CA ALA A 61 33.44 13.92 6.67
C ALA A 61 31.95 13.63 6.39
N THR A 62 31.62 12.39 6.03
CA THR A 62 30.23 11.95 5.79
C THR A 62 29.37 12.08 7.04
N LEU A 63 29.89 11.65 8.20
CA LEU A 63 29.21 11.81 9.49
C LEU A 63 28.99 13.29 9.84
N SER A 64 30.00 14.12 9.61
CA SER A 64 29.90 15.56 9.82
C SER A 64 28.85 16.21 8.93
N ASP A 65 28.81 15.87 7.65
CA ASP A 65 27.85 16.45 6.71
C ASP A 65 26.41 16.01 7.01
N LEU A 66 26.22 14.73 7.36
CA LEU A 66 24.95 14.16 7.80
C LEU A 66 24.43 14.85 9.07
N LEU A 67 25.25 14.92 10.11
CA LEU A 67 24.82 15.46 11.42
C LEU A 67 24.67 16.98 11.39
N ASN A 68 25.40 17.69 10.54
CA ASN A 68 25.24 19.14 10.38
C ASN A 68 24.17 19.50 9.34
N GLY A 69 23.49 18.52 8.72
CA GLY A 69 22.45 18.76 7.73
C GLY A 69 22.98 19.34 6.41
N LYS A 70 24.27 19.21 6.10
CA LYS A 70 24.90 19.74 4.86
C LYS A 70 24.61 18.91 3.63
N SER A 71 24.49 17.59 3.76
CA SER A 71 23.99 16.65 2.73
C SER A 71 22.96 15.69 3.35
N LEU A 72 22.04 15.16 2.54
CA LEU A 72 21.24 14.00 2.97
C LEU A 72 22.03 12.73 2.62
N PRO A 73 22.12 11.76 3.54
CA PRO A 73 22.80 10.50 3.23
C PRO A 73 22.06 9.70 2.16
N THR A 74 22.75 8.73 1.56
CA THR A 74 22.06 7.64 0.87
C THR A 74 21.35 6.74 1.87
N ARG A 75 20.37 5.95 1.40
CA ARG A 75 19.65 4.98 2.25
C ARG A 75 20.60 4.01 2.94
N GLU A 76 21.62 3.53 2.22
CA GLU A 76 22.63 2.60 2.71
C GLU A 76 23.50 3.23 3.79
N THR A 77 23.91 4.49 3.58
CA THR A 77 24.70 5.26 4.56
C THR A 77 23.91 5.47 5.84
N LEU A 78 22.62 5.79 5.71
CA LEU A 78 21.73 5.94 6.87
C LEU A 78 21.56 4.62 7.62
N SER A 79 21.26 3.51 6.94
CA SER A 79 21.17 2.20 7.61
C SER A 79 22.44 1.85 8.38
N LEU A 80 23.62 2.10 7.79
CA LEU A 80 24.89 1.86 8.45
C LEU A 80 25.08 2.74 9.68
N PHE A 81 24.66 4.02 9.62
CA PHE A 81 24.69 4.92 10.77
C PHE A 81 23.74 4.46 11.89
N LEU A 82 22.52 4.05 11.56
CA LEU A 82 21.54 3.57 12.54
C LEU A 82 22.04 2.29 13.23
N GLU A 83 22.62 1.38 12.47
CA GLU A 83 23.22 0.15 13.00
C GLU A 83 24.45 0.45 13.89
N ALA A 84 25.28 1.42 13.50
CA ALA A 84 26.39 1.90 14.32
C ALA A 84 25.94 2.62 15.61
N CYS A 85 24.67 3.03 15.70
CA CYS A 85 24.02 3.53 16.92
C CYS A 85 23.30 2.41 17.70
N ASP A 86 23.55 1.15 17.37
CA ASP A 86 22.96 -0.04 18.01
C ASP A 86 21.43 -0.17 17.84
N LEU A 87 20.85 0.41 16.78
CA LEU A 87 19.43 0.22 16.46
C LEU A 87 19.19 -1.11 15.76
N VAL A 88 18.38 -1.96 16.38
CA VAL A 88 17.88 -3.20 15.78
C VAL A 88 17.05 -2.91 14.52
N ALA A 89 17.08 -3.82 13.54
CA ALA A 89 16.46 -3.63 12.22
C ALA A 89 14.99 -3.16 12.26
N GLY A 90 14.19 -3.66 13.20
CA GLY A 90 12.80 -3.24 13.37
C GLY A 90 12.64 -1.77 13.78
N ALA A 91 13.58 -1.24 14.59
CA ALA A 91 13.60 0.15 15.02
C ALA A 91 14.16 1.10 13.96
N GLN A 92 14.80 0.59 12.90
CA GLN A 92 15.33 1.41 11.80
C GLN A 92 14.25 1.90 10.84
N GLN A 93 13.14 1.16 10.68
CA GLN A 93 12.13 1.47 9.67
C GLN A 93 11.53 2.88 9.80
N PRO A 94 11.13 3.37 11.00
CA PRO A 94 10.65 4.73 11.16
C PRO A 94 11.67 5.80 10.75
N TRP A 95 12.97 5.55 10.96
CA TRP A 95 14.05 6.45 10.56
C TRP A 95 14.27 6.46 9.04
N LEU A 96 14.18 5.30 8.39
CA LEU A 96 14.23 5.21 6.93
C LEU A 96 13.02 5.91 6.29
N ALA A 97 11.84 5.82 6.91
CA ALA A 97 10.64 6.55 6.47
C ALA A 97 10.78 8.07 6.67
N ALA A 98 11.35 8.53 7.79
CA ALA A 98 11.69 9.94 7.99
C ALA A 98 12.66 10.46 6.92
N TRP A 99 13.70 9.68 6.60
CA TRP A 99 14.63 10.02 5.53
C TRP A 99 13.95 10.08 4.16
N GLU A 100 13.06 9.14 3.83
CA GLU A 100 12.32 9.14 2.57
C GLU A 100 11.45 10.41 2.46
N ARG A 101 10.75 10.80 3.53
CA ARG A 101 9.98 12.06 3.55
C ARG A 101 10.84 13.29 3.26
N VAL A 102 11.94 13.42 3.99
CA VAL A 102 12.82 14.60 3.89
C VAL A 102 13.51 14.64 2.53
N SER A 103 14.01 13.50 2.04
CA SER A 103 14.68 13.42 0.74
C SER A 103 13.74 13.70 -0.43
N THR A 104 12.43 13.48 -0.27
CA THR A 104 11.43 13.68 -1.31
C THR A 104 10.58 14.93 -1.13
N ALA A 105 10.82 15.73 -0.09
CA ALA A 105 10.03 16.92 0.23
C ALA A 105 10.01 17.97 -0.89
N HIS A 106 11.05 17.98 -1.75
CA HIS A 106 11.15 18.86 -2.91
C HIS A 106 10.27 18.43 -4.10
N LEU A 107 9.78 17.18 -4.11
CA LEU A 107 8.90 16.69 -5.17
C LEU A 107 7.51 17.32 -5.05
N HIS A 108 6.94 17.70 -6.19
CA HIS A 108 5.62 18.29 -6.23
C HIS A 108 4.55 17.30 -5.78
N LYS A 109 3.68 17.76 -4.87
CA LYS A 109 2.46 17.06 -4.46
C LYS A 109 1.35 17.24 -5.50
N PRO A 110 0.77 16.16 -6.06
CA PRO A 110 -0.43 16.26 -6.90
C PRO A 110 -1.61 16.88 -6.15
N LEU A 111 -2.48 17.59 -6.87
CA LEU A 111 -3.70 18.14 -6.29
C LEU A 111 -4.58 17.01 -5.72
N HIS A 112 -5.19 17.23 -4.56
CA HIS A 112 -6.01 16.24 -3.82
C HIS A 112 -5.31 14.94 -3.38
N ALA A 113 -4.00 14.81 -3.60
CA ALA A 113 -3.27 13.64 -3.10
C ALA A 113 -3.06 13.69 -1.58
N VAL A 114 -2.96 12.50 -0.99
CA VAL A 114 -2.58 12.28 0.43
C VAL A 114 -1.35 11.39 0.48
N ARG A 115 -0.61 11.36 1.60
CA ARG A 115 0.40 10.31 1.74
C ARG A 115 -0.31 8.98 1.89
N VAL A 116 0.26 7.92 1.34
CA VAL A 116 -0.30 6.55 1.44
C VAL A 116 -0.55 6.17 2.90
N ARG A 117 0.39 6.45 3.81
CA ARG A 117 0.24 6.16 5.24
C ARG A 117 -0.95 6.86 5.92
N ASP A 118 -1.33 8.02 5.39
CA ASP A 118 -2.44 8.84 5.90
C ASP A 118 -3.75 8.58 5.15
N ALA A 119 -3.71 7.75 4.10
CA ALA A 119 -4.87 7.44 3.28
C ALA A 119 -5.90 6.63 4.07
N ARG A 120 -7.16 7.03 3.94
CA ARG A 120 -8.28 6.36 4.59
C ARG A 120 -8.85 5.31 3.65
N PRO A 121 -8.84 4.01 4.00
CA PRO A 121 -9.26 2.96 3.07
C PRO A 121 -10.70 3.12 2.59
N ARG A 122 -11.60 3.65 3.45
CA ARG A 122 -13.00 3.95 3.09
C ARG A 122 -13.12 4.95 1.94
N LEU A 123 -12.21 5.92 1.83
CA LEU A 123 -12.19 6.89 0.72
C LEU A 123 -11.60 6.31 -0.57
N LEU A 124 -11.08 5.08 -0.53
CA LEU A 124 -10.50 4.35 -1.66
C LEU A 124 -11.41 3.23 -2.17
N GLY A 125 -12.64 3.13 -1.67
CA GLY A 125 -13.60 2.10 -2.06
C GLY A 125 -13.64 0.87 -1.14
N VAL A 126 -12.89 0.85 -0.03
CA VAL A 126 -13.02 -0.25 0.95
C VAL A 126 -14.34 -0.10 1.70
N HIS A 127 -15.26 -1.04 1.50
CA HIS A 127 -16.58 -1.04 2.14
C HIS A 127 -16.51 -1.08 3.67
N ALA A 128 -17.49 -0.44 4.32
CA ALA A 128 -17.65 -0.44 5.76
C ALA A 128 -18.08 -1.83 6.25
N SER A 129 -17.39 -2.35 7.26
CA SER A 129 -17.74 -3.61 7.90
C SER A 129 -18.96 -3.53 8.80
N ILE A 130 -19.45 -4.71 9.23
CA ILE A 130 -20.36 -4.88 10.35
C ILE A 130 -19.88 -3.98 11.50
N GLN A 131 -20.70 -3.00 11.86
CA GLN A 131 -20.46 -2.18 13.04
C GLN A 131 -21.15 -2.86 14.22
N MET A 132 -20.36 -3.40 15.14
CA MET A 132 -20.89 -3.86 16.43
C MET A 132 -21.09 -2.70 17.41
N ASP A 133 -20.42 -1.56 17.18
CA ASP A 133 -20.57 -0.35 17.97
C ASP A 133 -20.65 0.89 17.04
N PRO A 134 -21.80 1.61 16.97
CA PRO A 134 -22.06 2.67 15.99
C PRO A 134 -21.23 3.97 16.13
N GLY A 135 -20.19 3.99 16.98
CA GLY A 135 -19.30 5.14 17.17
C GLY A 135 -17.85 4.95 16.68
N VAL A 136 -17.46 3.74 16.29
CA VAL A 136 -16.07 3.41 15.99
C VAL A 136 -15.87 3.23 14.48
N ASP A 137 -15.24 4.22 13.83
CA ASP A 137 -14.87 4.25 12.40
C ASP A 137 -13.61 3.42 12.10
N THR A 138 -13.45 2.27 12.77
CA THR A 138 -12.31 1.37 12.52
C THR A 138 -12.74 0.22 11.63
N LEU A 139 -11.91 -0.14 10.66
CA LEU A 139 -12.10 -1.36 9.89
C LEU A 139 -11.66 -2.59 10.71
N PRO A 140 -12.14 -3.80 10.38
CA PRO A 140 -11.59 -5.02 10.94
C PRO A 140 -10.10 -5.11 10.66
N THR A 141 -9.41 -5.80 11.57
CA THR A 141 -8.03 -6.21 11.36
C THR A 141 -7.94 -6.92 10.01
N TYR A 142 -6.93 -6.57 9.21
CA TYR A 142 -6.76 -7.20 7.91
C TYR A 142 -6.30 -8.63 8.09
N VAL A 143 -7.05 -9.58 7.52
CA VAL A 143 -6.60 -10.97 7.43
C VAL A 143 -5.65 -11.11 6.24
N PRO A 144 -4.37 -11.48 6.44
CA PRO A 144 -3.41 -11.62 5.35
C PRO A 144 -3.86 -12.63 4.29
N ARG A 145 -3.76 -12.27 3.01
CA ARG A 145 -4.08 -13.13 1.86
C ARG A 145 -2.83 -13.85 1.37
N ASP A 146 -3.00 -15.03 0.78
CA ASP A 146 -1.87 -15.82 0.27
C ASP A 146 -1.07 -15.06 -0.82
N LEU A 147 -1.76 -14.22 -1.59
CA LEU A 147 -1.15 -13.40 -2.63
C LEU A 147 -0.38 -12.16 -2.12
N ASP A 148 -0.49 -11.81 -0.82
CA ASP A 148 0.04 -10.55 -0.28
C ASP A 148 1.56 -10.42 -0.48
N LEU A 149 2.31 -11.50 -0.33
CA LEU A 149 3.76 -11.47 -0.48
C LEU A 149 4.15 -11.06 -1.91
N LEU A 150 3.63 -11.79 -2.90
CA LEU A 150 3.91 -11.54 -4.32
C LEU A 150 3.37 -10.18 -4.78
N LEU A 151 2.24 -9.75 -4.21
CA LEU A 151 1.67 -8.44 -4.50
C LEU A 151 2.56 -7.31 -3.96
N ARG A 152 3.05 -7.42 -2.72
CA ARG A 152 3.99 -6.45 -2.15
C ARG A 152 5.29 -6.39 -2.94
N GLU A 153 5.83 -7.53 -3.35
CA GLU A 153 7.00 -7.61 -4.23
C GLU A 153 6.75 -6.89 -5.57
N ALA A 154 5.57 -7.09 -6.17
CA ALA A 154 5.22 -6.41 -7.41
C ALA A 154 5.07 -4.89 -7.25
N VAL A 155 4.43 -4.42 -6.18
CA VAL A 155 4.30 -2.99 -5.89
C VAL A 155 5.67 -2.37 -5.59
N ALA A 156 6.54 -3.06 -4.83
CA ALA A 156 7.89 -2.61 -4.55
C ALA A 156 8.76 -2.55 -5.82
N ALA A 157 8.64 -3.53 -6.72
CA ALA A 157 9.33 -3.51 -8.01
C ALA A 157 8.84 -2.35 -8.89
N ALA A 158 7.52 -2.11 -8.95
CA ALA A 158 6.94 -1.00 -9.68
C ALA A 158 7.40 0.38 -9.15
N ALA A 159 7.81 0.48 -7.89
CA ALA A 159 8.33 1.71 -7.31
C ALA A 159 9.73 2.09 -7.82
N GLY A 160 10.47 1.16 -8.43
CA GLY A 160 11.79 1.42 -9.02
C GLY A 160 11.70 2.17 -10.36
N ASP A 161 10.98 1.58 -11.33
CA ASP A 161 10.93 2.07 -12.72
C ASP A 161 9.55 2.62 -13.13
N GLY A 162 8.59 2.61 -12.20
CA GLY A 162 7.17 2.75 -12.52
C GLY A 162 6.54 1.41 -12.89
N GLY A 163 5.22 1.31 -12.79
CA GLY A 163 4.53 0.09 -13.19
C GLY A 163 3.02 0.15 -13.00
N PHE A 164 2.34 -0.89 -13.48
CA PHE A 164 0.90 -1.03 -13.34
C PHE A 164 0.59 -2.40 -12.70
N VAL A 165 -0.07 -2.38 -11.54
CA VAL A 165 -0.54 -3.58 -10.83
C VAL A 165 -2.07 -3.60 -10.82
N LEU A 166 -2.67 -4.73 -11.20
CA LEU A 166 -4.13 -4.87 -11.30
C LEU A 166 -4.60 -6.09 -10.50
N LEU A 167 -5.59 -5.91 -9.62
CA LEU A 167 -6.28 -7.02 -8.97
C LEU A 167 -7.59 -7.33 -9.67
N ARG A 168 -7.78 -8.60 -10.04
CA ARG A 168 -9.01 -9.13 -10.64
C ARG A 168 -9.70 -10.07 -9.66
N GLY A 169 -11.04 -10.03 -9.59
CA GLY A 169 -11.80 -10.88 -8.68
C GLY A 169 -13.25 -10.42 -8.49
N GLY A 170 -14.11 -11.29 -7.95
CA GLY A 170 -15.54 -11.07 -7.80
C GLY A 170 -15.92 -9.84 -6.96
N SER A 171 -17.21 -9.53 -6.90
CA SER A 171 -17.69 -8.45 -6.02
C SER A 171 -17.42 -8.81 -4.55
N SER A 172 -16.99 -7.82 -3.78
CA SER A 172 -16.80 -7.95 -2.32
C SER A 172 -15.81 -9.04 -1.84
N VAL A 173 -14.90 -9.51 -2.70
CA VAL A 173 -13.86 -10.51 -2.33
C VAL A 173 -12.63 -9.91 -1.64
N GLY A 174 -12.64 -8.59 -1.38
CA GLY A 174 -11.55 -7.90 -0.67
C GLY A 174 -10.45 -7.28 -1.55
N LYS A 175 -10.59 -7.23 -2.88
CA LYS A 175 -9.60 -6.64 -3.82
C LYS A 175 -9.04 -5.30 -3.34
N THR A 176 -9.93 -4.34 -3.08
CA THR A 176 -9.56 -2.96 -2.70
C THR A 176 -8.81 -2.94 -1.37
N ARG A 177 -9.21 -3.76 -0.39
CA ARG A 177 -8.50 -3.85 0.90
C ARG A 177 -7.13 -4.51 0.73
N THR A 178 -7.05 -5.62 0.01
CA THR A 178 -5.78 -6.33 -0.24
C THR A 178 -4.77 -5.45 -0.97
N LEU A 179 -5.20 -4.74 -2.01
CA LEU A 179 -4.34 -3.80 -2.71
C LEU A 179 -3.90 -2.63 -1.82
N PHE A 180 -4.79 -2.14 -0.96
CA PHE A 180 -4.48 -1.03 -0.08
C PHE A 180 -3.41 -1.42 0.93
N GLU A 181 -3.53 -2.61 1.52
CA GLU A 181 -2.59 -3.13 2.49
C GLU A 181 -1.21 -3.39 1.87
N ALA A 182 -1.16 -3.86 0.61
CA ALA A 182 0.09 -3.97 -0.12
C ALA A 182 0.74 -2.60 -0.35
N VAL A 183 0.00 -1.63 -0.91
CA VAL A 183 0.49 -0.27 -1.18
C VAL A 183 0.94 0.42 0.11
N ARG A 184 0.17 0.31 1.19
CA ARG A 184 0.50 0.90 2.49
C ARG A 184 1.76 0.31 3.10
N ALA A 185 1.95 -1.00 2.98
CA ALA A 185 3.14 -1.67 3.50
C ALA A 185 4.41 -1.31 2.71
N THR A 186 4.30 -1.07 1.41
CA THR A 186 5.48 -0.90 0.54
C THR A 186 5.83 0.55 0.23
N LEU A 187 4.83 1.43 0.12
CA LEU A 187 4.98 2.81 -0.33
C LEU A 187 4.36 3.85 0.64
N PRO A 188 4.54 3.72 1.98
CA PRO A 188 3.83 4.56 2.96
C PRO A 188 4.09 6.06 2.77
N GLU A 189 5.27 6.43 2.29
CA GLU A 189 5.70 7.81 2.10
C GLU A 189 5.42 8.35 0.69
N TRP A 190 4.85 7.56 -0.22
CA TRP A 190 4.46 8.04 -1.54
C TRP A 190 3.16 8.86 -1.48
N TRP A 191 2.94 9.70 -2.49
CA TRP A 191 1.63 10.33 -2.67
C TRP A 191 0.64 9.32 -3.24
N LEU A 192 -0.62 9.38 -2.84
CA LEU A 192 -1.71 8.60 -3.38
C LEU A 192 -2.78 9.54 -3.92
N LEU A 193 -3.13 9.37 -5.19
CA LEU A 193 -4.22 10.06 -5.85
C LEU A 193 -5.29 9.05 -6.27
N HIS A 194 -6.50 9.21 -5.75
CA HIS A 194 -7.70 8.52 -6.21
C HIS A 194 -8.53 9.52 -7.05
N PRO A 195 -8.43 9.49 -8.38
CA PRO A 195 -9.11 10.44 -9.25
C PRO A 195 -10.61 10.18 -9.27
N ALA A 196 -11.41 11.25 -9.19
CA ALA A 196 -12.88 11.14 -9.30
C ALA A 196 -13.33 10.74 -10.72
N ASP A 197 -12.57 11.16 -11.74
CA ASP A 197 -12.88 10.95 -13.15
C ASP A 197 -11.64 11.07 -14.05
N MET A 198 -11.84 10.93 -15.37
CA MET A 198 -10.77 11.08 -16.36
C MET A 198 -10.20 12.49 -16.47
N SER A 199 -10.87 13.54 -15.99
CA SER A 199 -10.31 14.89 -15.98
C SER A 199 -9.15 15.01 -14.99
N ALA A 200 -9.28 14.39 -13.81
CA ALA A 200 -8.21 14.32 -12.83
C ALA A 200 -7.02 13.49 -13.35
N VAL A 201 -7.29 12.39 -14.07
CA VAL A 201 -6.22 11.60 -14.72
C VAL A 201 -5.49 12.41 -15.79
N ARG A 202 -6.21 13.17 -16.62
CA ARG A 202 -5.60 14.04 -17.64
C ARG A 202 -4.75 15.15 -17.01
N ALA A 203 -5.24 15.81 -15.97
CA ALA A 203 -4.49 16.83 -15.26
C ALA A 203 -3.19 16.28 -14.66
N LEU A 204 -3.22 15.04 -14.13
CA LEU A 204 -2.02 14.36 -13.66
C LEU A 204 -1.06 14.02 -14.80
N ALA A 205 -1.57 13.62 -15.97
CA ALA A 205 -0.75 13.29 -17.13
C ALA A 205 -0.07 14.53 -17.76
N GLU A 206 -0.69 15.70 -17.69
CA GLU A 206 -0.10 16.97 -18.13
C GLU A 206 1.06 17.40 -17.23
N LYS A 207 0.97 17.12 -15.93
CA LYS A 207 2.01 17.41 -14.95
C LYS A 207 2.27 16.18 -14.07
N PRO A 208 2.97 15.16 -14.59
CA PRO A 208 3.27 13.96 -13.83
C PRO A 208 4.06 14.27 -12.56
N ALA A 209 3.81 13.48 -11.53
CA ALA A 209 4.44 13.63 -10.23
C ALA A 209 5.07 12.29 -9.84
N PRO A 210 6.40 12.15 -9.98
CA PRO A 210 7.11 10.95 -9.53
C PRO A 210 6.82 10.65 -8.06
N ARG A 211 6.97 9.38 -7.66
CA ARG A 211 6.61 8.89 -6.31
C ARG A 211 5.13 9.09 -5.96
N THR A 212 4.27 8.90 -6.95
CA THR A 212 2.82 8.92 -6.81
C THR A 212 2.23 7.57 -7.21
N VAL A 213 1.30 7.10 -6.38
CA VAL A 213 0.39 5.98 -6.65
C VAL A 213 -0.90 6.55 -7.24
N LEU A 214 -1.21 6.18 -8.48
CA LEU A 214 -2.52 6.44 -9.09
C LEU A 214 -3.44 5.25 -8.77
N TRP A 215 -4.48 5.50 -7.98
CA TRP A 215 -5.43 4.49 -7.52
C TRP A 215 -6.68 4.48 -8.39
N LEU A 216 -6.84 3.46 -9.24
CA LEU A 216 -7.99 3.30 -10.13
C LEU A 216 -8.89 2.17 -9.60
N ASP A 217 -9.72 2.48 -8.61
CA ASP A 217 -10.70 1.50 -8.10
C ASP A 217 -11.78 1.26 -9.16
N GLU A 218 -12.07 -0.02 -9.43
CA GLU A 218 -12.95 -0.45 -10.50
C GLU A 218 -12.58 0.20 -11.83
N LEU A 219 -11.43 -0.21 -12.39
CA LEU A 219 -10.83 0.29 -13.64
C LEU A 219 -11.85 0.50 -14.77
N GLN A 220 -12.87 -0.37 -14.88
CA GLN A 220 -13.96 -0.23 -15.83
C GLN A 220 -14.65 1.15 -15.79
N ARG A 221 -14.75 1.79 -14.60
CA ARG A 221 -15.33 3.14 -14.44
C ARG A 221 -14.56 4.23 -15.19
N TYR A 222 -13.26 4.02 -15.43
CA TYR A 222 -12.42 4.95 -16.18
C TYR A 222 -12.38 4.59 -17.67
N LEU A 223 -12.43 3.29 -17.98
CA LEU A 223 -12.47 2.79 -19.35
C LEU A 223 -13.82 3.14 -20.03
N ASP A 224 -14.93 3.07 -19.30
CA ASP A 224 -16.28 3.30 -19.83
C ASP A 224 -16.67 4.78 -19.92
N GLN A 225 -15.84 5.69 -19.42
CA GLN A 225 -16.07 7.13 -19.59
C GLN A 225 -15.87 7.55 -21.05
N PRO A 226 -16.52 8.63 -21.51
CA PRO A 226 -16.28 9.18 -22.84
C PRO A 226 -14.78 9.45 -23.08
N GLY A 227 -14.24 8.79 -24.11
CA GLY A 227 -12.81 8.85 -24.46
C GLY A 227 -11.90 7.85 -23.71
N GLY A 228 -12.43 7.13 -22.71
CA GLY A 228 -11.76 6.09 -21.95
C GLY A 228 -10.45 6.53 -21.27
N LEU A 229 -9.72 5.56 -20.72
CA LEU A 229 -8.33 5.74 -20.28
C LEU A 229 -7.39 5.40 -21.44
N PRO A 230 -6.69 6.36 -22.05
CA PRO A 230 -5.83 6.07 -23.19
C PRO A 230 -4.59 5.27 -22.77
N VAL A 231 -4.22 4.24 -23.52
CA VAL A 231 -2.97 3.47 -23.29
C VAL A 231 -1.74 4.38 -23.28
N GLY A 232 -1.70 5.40 -24.13
CA GLY A 232 -0.61 6.38 -24.17
C GLY A 232 -0.43 7.13 -22.85
N THR A 233 -1.54 7.45 -22.16
CA THR A 233 -1.52 8.08 -20.84
C THR A 233 -0.94 7.13 -19.78
N VAL A 234 -1.34 5.86 -19.80
CA VAL A 234 -0.80 4.83 -18.88
C VAL A 234 0.71 4.66 -19.08
N ARG A 235 1.17 4.51 -20.34
CA ARG A 235 2.60 4.41 -20.68
C ARG A 235 3.39 5.64 -20.22
N SER A 236 2.85 6.83 -20.46
CA SER A 236 3.50 8.08 -20.08
C SER A 236 3.64 8.19 -18.56
N LEU A 237 2.58 7.94 -17.79
CA LEU A 237 2.61 8.00 -16.33
C LEU A 237 3.58 6.97 -15.76
N VAL A 238 3.50 5.71 -16.19
CA VAL A 238 4.45 4.65 -15.79
C VAL A 238 5.88 5.05 -16.10
N GLY A 239 6.15 5.59 -17.30
CA GLY A 239 7.48 6.05 -17.71
C GLY A 239 8.06 7.21 -16.89
N THR A 240 7.25 7.87 -16.04
CA THR A 240 7.73 8.88 -15.08
C THR A 240 8.09 8.30 -13.71
N GLY A 241 8.07 6.98 -13.55
CA GLY A 241 8.30 6.31 -12.27
C GLY A 241 7.08 6.33 -11.34
N MET A 242 5.87 6.49 -11.89
CA MET A 242 4.64 6.39 -11.12
C MET A 242 4.14 4.95 -11.06
N VAL A 243 3.46 4.62 -9.97
CA VAL A 243 2.81 3.31 -9.79
C VAL A 243 1.33 3.48 -10.02
N ILE A 244 0.76 2.76 -10.97
CA ILE A 244 -0.68 2.66 -11.15
C ILE A 244 -1.13 1.38 -10.46
N VAL A 245 -2.16 1.48 -9.64
CA VAL A 245 -2.81 0.33 -9.03
C VAL A 245 -4.29 0.36 -9.32
N ALA A 246 -4.88 -0.79 -9.63
CA ALA A 246 -6.29 -0.86 -9.99
C ALA A 246 -6.97 -2.14 -9.51
N THR A 247 -8.31 -2.11 -9.51
CA THR A 247 -9.15 -3.30 -9.35
C THR A 247 -10.05 -3.47 -10.59
N LEU A 248 -10.39 -4.70 -10.97
CA LEU A 248 -11.26 -4.97 -12.12
C LEU A 248 -12.12 -6.22 -11.86
N TRP A 249 -13.33 -6.25 -12.40
CA TRP A 249 -14.18 -7.43 -12.31
C TRP A 249 -13.87 -8.45 -13.41
N PRO A 250 -14.02 -9.77 -13.16
CA PRO A 250 -13.70 -10.80 -14.14
C PRO A 250 -14.50 -10.69 -15.45
N ASN A 251 -15.78 -10.33 -15.39
CA ASN A 251 -16.63 -10.13 -16.58
C ASN A 251 -16.13 -8.96 -17.43
N GLU A 252 -15.77 -7.84 -16.79
CA GLU A 252 -15.22 -6.65 -17.44
C GLU A 252 -13.87 -6.92 -18.11
N TYR A 253 -13.02 -7.71 -17.44
CA TYR A 253 -11.78 -8.20 -18.01
C TYR A 253 -12.05 -9.06 -19.25
N ASN A 254 -12.87 -10.10 -19.10
CA ASN A 254 -13.15 -11.05 -20.18
C ASN A 254 -13.71 -10.33 -21.42
N ALA A 255 -14.69 -9.43 -21.25
CA ALA A 255 -15.26 -8.66 -22.33
C ALA A 255 -14.20 -7.89 -23.14
N ARG A 256 -13.19 -7.34 -22.47
CA ARG A 256 -12.12 -6.54 -23.07
C ARG A 256 -10.98 -7.36 -23.65
N VAL A 257 -10.74 -8.58 -23.16
CA VAL A 257 -9.63 -9.44 -23.61
C VAL A 257 -10.03 -10.57 -24.57
N LEU A 258 -11.32 -10.76 -24.84
CA LEU A 258 -11.81 -11.75 -25.79
C LEU A 258 -11.16 -11.59 -27.19
N PRO A 259 -10.63 -12.66 -27.81
CA PRO A 259 -10.05 -12.60 -29.15
C PRO A 259 -11.08 -12.12 -30.17
N ARG A 260 -10.66 -11.26 -31.10
CA ARG A 260 -11.54 -10.72 -32.13
C ARG A 260 -11.89 -11.74 -33.20
N THR A 261 -13.03 -11.51 -33.84
CA THR A 261 -13.31 -12.01 -35.20
C THR A 261 -12.84 -10.94 -36.21
N PRO A 262 -12.14 -11.30 -37.30
CA PRO A 262 -11.50 -10.33 -38.21
C PRO A 262 -12.43 -9.29 -38.86
N GLU A 263 -13.74 -9.55 -38.95
CA GLU A 263 -14.70 -8.69 -39.64
C GLU A 263 -15.48 -7.71 -38.76
N GLN A 264 -15.18 -7.59 -37.46
CA GLN A 264 -15.90 -6.69 -36.52
C GLN A 264 -15.01 -5.57 -35.96
N ASP A 265 -15.61 -4.39 -35.75
CA ASP A 265 -14.99 -3.30 -35.00
C ASP A 265 -14.62 -3.78 -33.58
N ASP A 266 -13.45 -3.38 -33.08
CA ASP A 266 -13.05 -3.66 -31.69
C ASP A 266 -13.13 -2.39 -30.84
N PRO A 267 -14.25 -2.18 -30.14
CA PRO A 267 -14.38 -1.06 -29.22
C PRO A 267 -13.39 -1.14 -28.04
N TYR A 268 -12.84 -2.32 -27.74
CA TYR A 268 -11.96 -2.56 -26.59
C TYR A 268 -10.47 -2.64 -26.98
N ALA A 269 -10.09 -2.19 -28.18
CA ALA A 269 -8.71 -2.21 -28.65
C ALA A 269 -7.75 -1.50 -27.68
N ASN A 270 -8.12 -0.28 -27.27
CA ASN A 270 -7.36 0.53 -26.32
C ASN A 270 -7.36 -0.10 -24.92
N ASP A 271 -8.52 -0.57 -24.45
CA ASP A 271 -8.67 -1.14 -23.11
C ASP A 271 -7.81 -2.38 -22.93
N ARG A 272 -7.74 -3.23 -23.96
CA ARG A 272 -6.89 -4.42 -23.99
C ARG A 272 -5.41 -4.05 -23.90
N GLU A 273 -4.98 -3.01 -24.62
CA GLU A 273 -3.62 -2.48 -24.52
C GLU A 273 -3.32 -1.93 -23.12
N VAL A 274 -4.27 -1.23 -22.48
CA VAL A 274 -4.14 -0.76 -21.08
C VAL A 274 -3.97 -1.95 -20.12
N ILE A 275 -4.84 -2.95 -20.22
CA ILE A 275 -4.82 -4.14 -19.37
C ILE A 275 -3.52 -4.94 -19.56
N ASN A 276 -3.01 -5.04 -20.80
CA ASN A 276 -1.77 -5.74 -21.10
C ASN A 276 -0.52 -5.10 -20.49
N LEU A 277 -0.58 -3.82 -20.09
CA LEU A 277 0.51 -3.17 -19.35
C LEU A 277 0.53 -3.56 -17.87
N ALA A 278 -0.56 -4.13 -17.34
CA ALA A 278 -0.68 -4.47 -15.93
C ALA A 278 -0.08 -5.83 -15.61
N ARG A 279 0.60 -5.93 -14.47
CA ARG A 279 0.82 -7.20 -13.77
C ARG A 279 -0.45 -7.56 -13.00
N ILE A 280 -1.13 -8.61 -13.46
CA ILE A 280 -2.45 -9.01 -12.95
C ILE A 280 -2.32 -10.03 -11.83
N PHE A 281 -3.07 -9.83 -10.75
CA PHE A 281 -3.22 -10.74 -9.63
C PHE A 281 -4.69 -11.12 -9.45
N ASP A 282 -4.95 -12.41 -9.28
CA ASP A 282 -6.29 -12.92 -9.04
C ASP A 282 -6.57 -13.04 -7.54
N VAL A 283 -7.69 -12.47 -7.11
CA VAL A 283 -8.23 -12.62 -5.77
C VAL A 283 -9.36 -13.64 -5.85
N GLY A 284 -9.14 -14.80 -5.27
CA GLY A 284 -10.15 -15.85 -5.18
C GLY A 284 -11.39 -15.40 -4.41
N ASP A 285 -12.55 -15.94 -4.79
CA ASP A 285 -13.83 -15.61 -4.17
C ASP A 285 -13.92 -16.12 -2.72
N GLU A 286 -13.20 -17.19 -2.41
CA GLU A 286 -13.15 -17.81 -1.09
C GLU A 286 -11.77 -17.67 -0.44
N PHE A 287 -11.73 -17.84 0.88
CA PHE A 287 -10.48 -17.94 1.63
C PHE A 287 -9.94 -19.36 1.51
N THR A 288 -8.65 -19.49 1.25
CA THR A 288 -7.96 -20.78 1.34
C THR A 288 -7.95 -21.26 2.80
N ALA A 289 -7.68 -22.55 3.01
CA ALA A 289 -7.53 -23.10 4.37
C ALA A 289 -6.44 -22.36 5.18
N ALA A 290 -5.36 -21.92 4.52
CA ALA A 290 -4.30 -21.14 5.17
C ALA A 290 -4.77 -19.72 5.53
N GLU A 291 -5.56 -19.09 4.67
CA GLU A 291 -6.16 -17.78 4.94
C GLU A 291 -7.21 -17.84 6.06
N LEU A 292 -8.00 -18.91 6.12
CA LEU A 292 -8.95 -19.16 7.21
C LEU A 292 -8.24 -19.37 8.55
N SER A 293 -7.18 -20.17 8.59
CA SER A 293 -6.37 -20.34 9.81
C SER A 293 -5.81 -18.99 10.30
N ARG A 294 -5.35 -18.12 9.40
CA ARG A 294 -4.92 -16.76 9.78
C ARG A 294 -6.07 -15.87 10.26
N ALA A 295 -7.28 -16.07 9.76
CA ALA A 295 -8.46 -15.38 10.27
C ALA A 295 -8.81 -15.84 11.69
N GLU A 296 -8.71 -17.15 11.96
CA GLU A 296 -8.95 -17.74 13.28
C GLU A 296 -7.97 -17.20 14.33
N ASP A 297 -6.69 -17.05 13.98
CA ASP A 297 -5.68 -16.44 14.84
C ASP A 297 -6.02 -14.97 15.19
N LEU A 298 -6.81 -14.30 14.33
CA LEU A 298 -7.27 -12.92 14.50
C LEU A 298 -8.70 -12.81 15.07
N ALA A 299 -9.30 -13.91 15.52
CA ALA A 299 -10.67 -13.94 16.05
C ALA A 299 -10.86 -13.22 17.40
N SER A 300 -9.79 -12.62 17.94
CA SER A 300 -9.90 -11.60 18.99
C SER A 300 -10.62 -10.35 18.50
N ASP A 301 -10.58 -10.04 17.20
CA ASP A 301 -11.48 -9.09 16.55
C ASP A 301 -12.86 -9.73 16.40
N GLU A 302 -13.85 -9.17 17.11
CA GLU A 302 -15.19 -9.72 17.18
C GLU A 302 -15.87 -9.83 15.81
N ARG A 303 -15.53 -8.92 14.89
CA ARG A 303 -16.07 -8.90 13.51
C ARG A 303 -15.53 -10.05 12.70
N ILE A 304 -14.24 -10.39 12.85
CA ILE A 304 -13.61 -11.54 12.19
C ILE A 304 -14.21 -12.83 12.72
N ARG A 305 -14.34 -12.95 14.05
CA ARG A 305 -14.99 -14.09 14.69
C ARG A 305 -16.43 -14.29 14.21
N ALA A 306 -17.22 -13.21 14.14
CA ALA A 306 -18.59 -13.29 13.62
C ALA A 306 -18.61 -13.74 12.15
N ALA A 307 -17.72 -13.22 11.32
CA ALA A 307 -17.61 -13.61 9.92
C ALA A 307 -17.23 -15.08 9.74
N LEU A 308 -16.32 -15.62 10.58
CA LEU A 308 -15.95 -17.05 10.58
C LEU A 308 -17.12 -17.98 10.95
N THR A 309 -18.08 -17.50 11.75
CA THR A 309 -19.24 -18.30 12.14
C THR A 309 -20.40 -18.27 11.15
N SER A 310 -20.36 -17.36 10.18
CA SER A 310 -21.40 -17.24 9.15
C SER A 310 -21.32 -18.42 8.16
N LYS A 311 -22.46 -19.06 7.88
CA LYS A 311 -22.54 -20.19 6.95
C LYS A 311 -23.07 -19.82 5.56
N ASP A 312 -23.73 -18.68 5.45
CA ASP A 312 -24.55 -18.33 4.28
C ASP A 312 -23.87 -17.33 3.33
N ALA A 313 -22.72 -16.76 3.74
CA ALA A 313 -21.97 -15.78 2.95
C ALA A 313 -20.47 -15.92 3.19
N GLY A 314 -19.65 -15.63 2.17
CA GLY A 314 -18.19 -15.70 2.27
C GLY A 314 -17.64 -14.72 3.30
N LEU A 315 -16.53 -15.07 3.98
CA LEU A 315 -15.95 -14.30 5.09
C LEU A 315 -15.75 -12.81 4.73
N THR A 316 -15.20 -12.51 3.56
CA THR A 316 -15.03 -11.12 3.08
C THR A 316 -16.33 -10.40 2.80
N GLN A 317 -17.36 -11.10 2.32
CA GLN A 317 -18.68 -10.50 2.09
C GLN A 317 -19.32 -10.13 3.43
N VAL A 318 -19.23 -11.00 4.44
CA VAL A 318 -19.71 -10.71 5.79
C VAL A 318 -18.91 -9.55 6.39
N LEU A 319 -17.60 -9.53 6.22
CA LEU A 319 -16.76 -8.41 6.68
C LEU A 319 -16.98 -7.11 5.90
N ALA A 320 -17.44 -7.17 4.65
CA ALA A 320 -17.75 -6.01 3.82
C ALA A 320 -19.22 -5.56 3.96
N ALA A 321 -20.07 -6.40 4.55
CA ALA A 321 -21.46 -6.10 4.80
C ALA A 321 -21.56 -5.10 5.94
N GLY A 322 -21.90 -3.84 5.62
CA GLY A 322 -22.36 -2.89 6.64
C GLY A 322 -23.69 -3.36 7.25
N PRO A 323 -24.15 -2.77 8.38
CA PRO A 323 -25.44 -3.09 8.98
C PRO A 323 -26.63 -2.99 8.01
N GLU A 324 -26.54 -2.08 7.03
CA GLU A 324 -27.54 -1.95 5.98
C GLU A 324 -27.51 -3.09 4.96
N LEU A 325 -26.34 -3.66 4.64
CA LEU A 325 -26.24 -4.79 3.72
C LEU A 325 -26.76 -6.08 4.39
N ILE A 326 -26.55 -6.24 5.70
CA ILE A 326 -27.16 -7.31 6.51
C ILE A 326 -28.68 -7.13 6.55
N ARG A 327 -29.19 -5.92 6.83
CA ARG A 327 -30.64 -5.64 6.75
C ARG A 327 -31.19 -5.89 5.35
N TRP A 328 -30.42 -5.59 4.31
CA TRP A 328 -30.82 -5.84 2.94
C TRP A 328 -30.87 -7.33 2.62
N TRP A 329 -29.92 -8.13 3.13
CA TRP A 329 -29.94 -9.60 3.02
C TRP A 329 -31.03 -10.27 3.86
N GLU A 330 -31.30 -9.77 5.07
CA GLU A 330 -32.38 -10.25 5.94
C GLU A 330 -33.78 -9.92 5.39
N ASN A 331 -33.90 -8.82 4.63
CA ASN A 331 -35.16 -8.36 4.04
C ASN A 331 -35.24 -8.55 2.51
N ALA A 332 -34.29 -9.27 1.90
CA ALA A 332 -34.26 -9.48 0.45
C ALA A 332 -35.50 -10.28 -0.01
N ASP A 333 -36.24 -9.74 -0.98
CA ASP A 333 -37.38 -10.43 -1.58
C ASP A 333 -36.87 -11.54 -2.53
N PRO A 334 -37.22 -12.82 -2.30
CA PRO A 334 -36.82 -13.92 -3.19
C PRO A 334 -37.27 -13.74 -4.65
N GLY A 335 -38.21 -12.83 -4.94
CA GLY A 335 -38.74 -12.56 -6.28
C GLY A 335 -38.00 -11.50 -7.12
N ASP A 336 -37.04 -10.75 -6.56
CA ASP A 336 -36.33 -9.69 -7.30
C ASP A 336 -34.94 -10.17 -7.81
N PRO A 337 -34.78 -10.39 -9.14
CA PRO A 337 -33.52 -10.90 -9.71
C PRO A 337 -32.32 -9.96 -9.55
N ARG A 338 -32.52 -8.70 -9.13
CA ARG A 338 -31.44 -7.76 -8.77
C ARG A 338 -30.96 -7.92 -7.33
N GLN A 339 -31.72 -8.62 -6.47
CA GLN A 339 -31.40 -8.86 -5.06
C GLN A 339 -30.87 -10.29 -4.80
N SER A 340 -30.97 -11.18 -5.80
CA SER A 340 -30.53 -12.58 -5.73
C SER A 340 -29.05 -12.82 -6.07
N CYS A 341 -28.29 -11.79 -6.45
CA CYS A 341 -26.84 -11.89 -6.68
C CYS A 341 -26.08 -11.98 -5.34
N GLY A 342 -26.17 -13.14 -4.69
CA GLY A 342 -25.52 -13.41 -3.41
C GLY A 342 -25.86 -14.77 -2.81
N LYS A 343 -26.92 -15.45 -3.28
CA LYS A 343 -27.15 -16.86 -2.92
C LYS A 343 -26.29 -17.74 -3.83
N ALA A 344 -25.22 -18.31 -3.28
CA ALA A 344 -24.67 -19.54 -3.84
C ALA A 344 -25.79 -20.59 -3.83
N ILE A 345 -25.99 -21.29 -4.95
CA ILE A 345 -26.80 -22.51 -5.00
C ILE A 345 -26.02 -23.62 -4.31
#